data_AF-A0A2U3I1G8-F1
#
_entry.id   AF-A0A2U3I1G8-F1
#
_cell.length_a   1.000
_cell.length_b   1.000
_cell.length_c   1.000
_cell.angle_alpha   90.00
_cell.angle_beta   90.00
_cell.angle_gamma   90.00
#
_symmetry.space_group_name_H-M   'P 1'
#
loop_
_entity.id
_entity.type
_entity.pdbx_description
1 polymer ?
#
loop_
_entity_poly.entity_id
_entity_poly.type
_entity_poly.pdbx_seq_one_letter_code
_entity_poly.pdbx_strand_id
1 'polypeptide(L)'
;MNRTTHGSPVANAAPNSDHAFRHRILDGLKAGEFCIAYQGIYRVDNGELAQMEALIRWRHPEYGVLLPGAFSAAFKDADIMRELTWFVLDTVACEIAAWRARGGAHYSVAVNVPPSVAALPGFADHMDAICRAHGVTPDSIELELLESEDIARMPSMPKVVRHLKDKGVSVAMDDFGTGYSCLAALGPIDFGTVKIAKELLAEAPHCPNACVVFSSVVALLTRLKVSIVVEGVETAAQAQWIAQWPHVLAQGFFLARPAFGIDNVPGARIGRAMTRRRPTRRDGPRTIRLADAA
;
A
#
# COMPACT_ATOMS: atom_id res chain seq x y z
N MET A 1 1.77 6.73 41.85
CA MET A 1 0.91 6.77 40.65
C MET A 1 1.76 7.20 39.47
N ASN A 2 2.04 6.31 38.52
CA ASN A 2 2.50 6.68 37.17
C ASN A 2 1.95 5.63 36.20
N ARG A 3 1.15 6.11 35.24
CA ARG A 3 0.39 5.33 34.27
C ARG A 3 1.34 4.76 33.21
N THR A 4 1.36 3.45 33.10
CA THR A 4 1.86 2.72 31.94
C THR A 4 0.86 2.85 30.79
N THR A 5 1.34 3.32 29.65
CA THR A 5 0.65 3.29 28.35
C THR A 5 0.53 1.84 27.89
N HIS A 6 -0.63 1.22 28.10
CA HIS A 6 -0.95 -0.08 27.50
C HIS A 6 -1.28 0.12 26.02
N GLY A 7 -0.43 -0.41 25.14
CA GLY A 7 -0.79 -0.66 23.75
C GLY A 7 -1.96 -1.63 23.71
N SER A 8 -3.01 -1.29 22.96
CA SER A 8 -4.17 -2.15 22.79
C SER A 8 -3.75 -3.48 22.13
N PRO A 9 -4.26 -4.64 22.60
CA PRO A 9 -3.93 -5.92 22.00
C PRO A 9 -4.47 -5.99 20.56
N VAL A 10 -3.63 -6.49 19.65
CA VAL A 10 -4.00 -6.82 18.27
C VAL A 10 -4.48 -8.28 18.27
N ALA A 11 -5.75 -8.51 17.95
CA ALA A 11 -6.34 -9.85 17.91
C ALA A 11 -6.52 -10.34 16.46
N ASN A 12 -6.21 -11.61 16.21
CA ASN A 12 -6.20 -12.24 14.87
C ASN A 12 -7.48 -13.02 14.51
N ALA A 13 -8.49 -13.08 15.38
CA ALA A 13 -9.69 -13.86 15.08
C ALA A 13 -10.95 -13.18 15.62
N ALA A 14 -11.89 -12.89 14.72
CA ALA A 14 -13.29 -12.67 15.05
C ALA A 14 -14.07 -13.99 14.82
N PRO A 15 -15.21 -14.22 15.50
CA PRO A 15 -15.95 -15.47 15.40
C PRO A 15 -16.49 -15.76 13.98
N ASN A 16 -16.51 -17.06 13.63
CA ASN A 16 -16.88 -17.58 12.31
C ASN A 16 -18.34 -17.27 11.88
N SER A 17 -18.46 -16.83 10.63
CA SER A 17 -19.58 -16.91 9.68
C SER A 17 -21.02 -16.93 10.23
N ASP A 18 -21.74 -15.81 10.06
CA ASP A 18 -23.13 -15.81 9.58
C ASP A 18 -23.54 -14.39 9.13
N HIS A 19 -24.72 -14.22 8.53
CA HIS A 19 -25.32 -12.93 8.12
C HIS A 19 -25.16 -11.78 9.15
N ALA A 20 -25.11 -12.14 10.45
CA ALA A 20 -24.83 -11.22 11.55
C ALA A 20 -23.47 -10.52 11.42
N PHE A 21 -22.44 -11.22 10.96
CA PHE A 21 -21.09 -10.66 10.75
C PHE A 21 -21.06 -9.67 9.57
N ARG A 22 -21.84 -9.94 8.52
CA ARG A 22 -22.02 -9.03 7.38
C ARG A 22 -22.68 -7.71 7.81
N HIS A 23 -23.82 -7.82 8.50
CA HIS A 23 -24.52 -6.65 9.03
C HIS A 23 -23.63 -5.86 9.97
N ARG A 24 -22.84 -6.56 10.79
CA ARG A 24 -21.93 -5.95 11.74
C ARG A 24 -20.84 -5.09 11.10
N ILE A 25 -20.30 -5.47 9.94
CA ILE A 25 -19.31 -4.66 9.21
C ILE A 25 -19.95 -3.37 8.70
N LEU A 26 -21.13 -3.47 8.08
CA LEU A 26 -21.86 -2.30 7.58
C LEU A 26 -22.28 -1.36 8.72
N ASP A 27 -22.71 -1.92 9.85
CA ASP A 27 -23.00 -1.15 11.06
C ASP A 27 -21.73 -0.50 11.62
N GLY A 28 -20.61 -1.21 11.61
CA GLY A 28 -19.32 -0.69 12.07
C GLY A 28 -18.81 0.46 11.21
N LEU A 29 -19.01 0.39 9.89
CA LEU A 29 -18.74 1.50 8.98
C LEU A 29 -19.58 2.74 9.36
N LYS A 30 -20.89 2.56 9.55
CA LYS A 30 -21.80 3.65 9.96
C LYS A 30 -21.47 4.21 11.36
N ALA A 31 -20.97 3.35 12.25
CA ALA A 31 -20.59 3.71 13.60
C ALA A 31 -19.18 4.31 13.72
N GLY A 32 -18.45 4.47 12.61
CA GLY A 32 -17.10 5.06 12.61
C GLY A 32 -16.04 4.17 13.27
N GLU A 33 -16.24 2.86 13.24
CA GLU A 33 -15.34 1.89 13.89
C GLU A 33 -14.17 1.49 13.00
N PHE A 34 -14.21 1.81 11.72
CA PHE A 34 -13.10 1.55 10.80
C PHE A 34 -12.17 2.75 10.75
N CYS A 35 -10.88 2.47 10.60
CA CYS A 35 -9.85 3.49 10.46
C CYS A 35 -8.71 3.00 9.57
N ILE A 36 -7.88 3.92 9.09
CA ILE A 36 -6.77 3.61 8.20
C ILE A 36 -5.45 3.70 8.97
N ALA A 37 -4.62 2.67 8.86
CA ALA A 37 -3.21 2.74 9.19
C ALA A 37 -2.40 2.89 7.90
N TYR A 38 -1.28 3.60 7.95
CA TYR A 38 -0.40 3.80 6.80
C TYR A 38 0.93 3.12 7.03
N GLN A 39 1.41 2.41 6.02
CA GLN A 39 2.78 1.89 6.01
C GLN A 39 3.59 2.60 4.94
N GLY A 40 4.81 3.04 5.29
CA GLY A 40 5.69 3.71 4.35
C GLY A 40 6.34 2.73 3.36
N ILE A 41 6.53 3.20 2.14
CA ILE A 41 7.30 2.57 1.07
C ILE A 41 8.52 3.47 0.80
N TYR A 42 9.72 2.89 0.87
CA TYR A 42 10.96 3.64 0.97
C TYR A 42 11.92 3.37 -0.18
N ARG A 43 12.72 4.39 -0.52
CA ARG A 43 13.95 4.19 -1.27
C ARG A 43 15.00 3.55 -0.37
N VAL A 44 15.51 2.39 -0.78
CA VAL A 44 16.43 1.60 0.06
C VAL A 44 17.81 2.23 0.15
N ASP A 45 18.23 2.96 -0.89
CA ASP A 45 19.56 3.58 -0.97
C ASP A 45 19.76 4.74 0.02
N ASN A 46 18.70 5.50 0.31
CA ASN A 46 18.79 6.71 1.13
C ASN A 46 17.76 6.79 2.28
N GLY A 47 16.85 5.81 2.39
CA GLY A 47 15.82 5.74 3.42
C GLY A 47 14.70 6.77 3.27
N GLU A 48 14.59 7.43 2.11
CA GLU A 48 13.54 8.42 1.86
C GLU A 48 12.20 7.74 1.63
N LEU A 49 11.19 8.23 2.35
CA LEU A 49 9.79 7.86 2.12
C LEU A 49 9.37 8.30 0.72
N ALA A 50 8.91 7.36 -0.10
CA ALA A 50 8.48 7.59 -1.47
C ALA A 50 6.96 7.58 -1.60
N GLN A 51 6.30 6.58 -1.01
CA GLN A 51 4.86 6.36 -1.06
C GLN A 51 4.36 5.81 0.28
N MET A 52 3.05 5.69 0.44
CA MET A 52 2.43 5.01 1.57
C MET A 52 1.39 4.02 1.07
N GLU A 53 1.15 2.95 1.81
CA GLU A 53 0.01 2.06 1.60
C GLU A 53 -1.03 2.28 2.71
N ALA A 54 -2.29 2.44 2.33
CA ALA A 54 -3.44 2.53 3.22
C ALA A 54 -3.96 1.13 3.58
N LEU A 55 -3.94 0.84 4.87
CA LEU A 55 -4.27 -0.46 5.43
C LEU A 55 -5.46 -0.33 6.37
N ILE A 56 -6.61 -0.86 5.95
CA ILE A 56 -7.84 -0.82 6.76
C ILE A 56 -7.67 -1.56 8.09
N ARG A 57 -8.22 -1.00 9.15
CA ARG A 57 -8.28 -1.56 10.50
C ARG A 57 -9.70 -1.39 11.05
N TRP A 58 -10.14 -2.34 11.87
CA TRP A 58 -11.42 -2.25 12.53
C TRP A 58 -11.22 -2.12 14.04
N ARG A 59 -11.53 -0.95 14.60
CA ARG A 59 -11.57 -0.69 16.05
C ARG A 59 -12.86 -1.28 16.62
N HIS A 60 -12.91 -2.60 16.74
CA HIS A 60 -14.06 -3.30 17.29
C HIS A 60 -14.24 -2.95 18.78
N PRO A 61 -15.46 -2.62 19.24
CA PRO A 61 -15.72 -2.22 20.62
C PRO A 61 -15.38 -3.30 21.66
N GLU A 62 -15.45 -4.57 21.28
CA GLU A 62 -15.16 -5.70 22.18
C GLU A 62 -13.74 -6.26 22.02
N TYR A 63 -13.18 -6.21 20.81
CA TYR A 63 -11.95 -6.95 20.46
C TYR A 63 -10.75 -6.03 20.18
N GLY A 64 -10.92 -4.72 20.33
CA GLY A 64 -9.88 -3.76 20.02
C GLY A 64 -9.61 -3.65 18.53
N VAL A 65 -8.35 -3.44 18.14
CA VAL A 65 -7.97 -3.24 16.75
C VAL A 65 -7.81 -4.59 16.05
N LEU A 66 -8.71 -4.87 15.12
CA LEU A 66 -8.68 -6.04 14.25
C LEU A 66 -7.98 -5.71 12.91
N LEU A 67 -7.14 -6.65 12.48
CA LEU A 67 -6.50 -6.63 11.15
C LEU A 67 -7.46 -7.20 10.09
N PRO A 68 -7.26 -6.88 8.79
CA PRO A 68 -8.09 -7.40 7.71
C PRO A 68 -8.27 -8.92 7.73
N GLY A 69 -7.22 -9.67 8.09
CA GLY A 69 -7.28 -11.13 8.21
C GLY A 69 -8.38 -11.65 9.14
N ALA A 70 -8.73 -10.90 10.20
CA ALA A 70 -9.76 -11.28 11.17
C ALA A 70 -11.20 -11.14 10.62
N PHE A 71 -11.40 -10.37 9.54
CA PHE A 71 -12.71 -10.14 8.93
C PHE A 71 -12.73 -10.38 7.41
N SER A 72 -11.67 -10.98 6.87
CA SER A 72 -11.47 -11.23 5.44
C SER A 72 -12.55 -12.13 4.82
N ALA A 73 -13.23 -12.95 5.62
CA ALA A 73 -14.36 -13.76 5.16
C ALA A 73 -15.49 -12.91 4.55
N ALA A 74 -15.66 -11.67 5.02
CA ALA A 74 -16.64 -10.74 4.48
C ALA A 74 -16.25 -10.17 3.11
N PHE A 75 -14.97 -10.26 2.72
CA PHE A 75 -14.49 -9.75 1.44
C PHE A 75 -15.02 -10.54 0.24
N LYS A 76 -15.64 -11.70 0.48
CA LYS A 76 -16.33 -12.48 -0.57
C LYS A 76 -17.66 -11.86 -1.00
N ASP A 77 -18.20 -10.93 -0.22
CA ASP A 77 -19.44 -10.25 -0.51
C ASP A 77 -19.16 -8.98 -1.31
N ALA A 78 -19.68 -8.92 -2.54
CA ALA A 78 -19.39 -7.84 -3.47
C ALA A 78 -19.92 -6.48 -3.00
N ASP A 79 -21.08 -6.45 -2.32
CA ASP A 79 -21.63 -5.20 -1.80
C ASP A 79 -20.78 -4.71 -0.62
N ILE A 80 -20.40 -5.60 0.31
CA ILE A 80 -19.51 -5.21 1.42
C ILE A 80 -18.16 -4.73 0.92
N MET A 81 -17.54 -5.42 -0.05
CA MET A 81 -16.27 -4.97 -0.59
C MET A 81 -16.37 -3.63 -1.28
N ARG A 82 -17.44 -3.39 -2.04
CA ARG A 82 -17.69 -2.07 -2.63
C ARG A 82 -17.79 -0.99 -1.55
N GLU A 83 -18.59 -1.19 -0.50
CA GLU A 83 -18.73 -0.21 0.58
C GLU A 83 -17.42 0.02 1.33
N LEU A 84 -16.63 -1.03 1.60
CA LEU A 84 -15.32 -0.91 2.23
C LEU A 84 -14.33 -0.15 1.34
N THR A 85 -14.30 -0.44 0.04
CA THR A 85 -13.45 0.27 -0.92
C THR A 85 -13.80 1.77 -0.95
N TRP A 86 -15.08 2.12 -0.99
CA TRP A 86 -15.50 3.52 -0.94
C TRP A 86 -15.15 4.21 0.36
N PHE A 87 -15.37 3.54 1.49
CA PHE A 87 -14.94 4.05 2.78
C PHE A 87 -13.44 4.35 2.81
N VAL A 88 -12.60 3.41 2.33
CA VAL A 88 -11.14 3.60 2.32
C VAL A 88 -10.74 4.75 1.41
N LEU A 89 -11.26 4.82 0.18
CA LEU A 89 -10.94 5.88 -0.77
C LEU A 89 -11.34 7.26 -0.25
N ASP A 90 -12.54 7.40 0.32
CA ASP A 90 -13.01 8.66 0.90
C ASP A 90 -12.17 9.08 2.11
N THR A 91 -11.89 8.14 3.02
CA THR A 91 -11.07 8.41 4.21
C THR A 91 -9.64 8.80 3.83
N VAL A 92 -9.03 8.08 2.89
CA VAL A 92 -7.67 8.38 2.41
C VAL A 92 -7.62 9.74 1.71
N ALA A 93 -8.59 10.06 0.85
CA ALA A 93 -8.67 11.38 0.21
C ALA A 93 -8.80 12.51 1.24
N CYS A 94 -9.67 12.33 2.24
CA CYS A 94 -9.84 13.27 3.37
C CYS A 94 -8.54 13.47 4.15
N GLU A 95 -7.85 12.38 4.52
CA GLU A 95 -6.62 12.44 5.31
C GLU A 95 -5.44 13.03 4.51
N ILE A 96 -5.34 12.74 3.20
CA ILE A 96 -4.40 13.42 2.31
C ILE A 96 -4.70 14.93 2.28
N ALA A 97 -5.95 15.34 2.10
CA ALA A 97 -6.33 16.75 2.08
C ALA A 97 -5.96 17.45 3.39
N ALA A 98 -6.26 16.83 4.53
CA ALA A 98 -5.89 17.35 5.85
C ALA A 98 -4.37 17.45 6.01
N TRP A 99 -3.61 16.45 5.57
CA TRP A 99 -2.15 16.48 5.56
C TRP A 99 -1.61 17.65 4.74
N ARG A 100 -2.16 17.87 3.54
CA ARG A 100 -1.79 18.98 2.65
C ARG A 100 -2.08 20.34 3.24
N ALA A 101 -3.24 20.51 3.86
CA ALA A 101 -3.64 21.76 4.49
C ALA A 101 -2.65 22.19 5.60
N ARG A 102 -1.99 21.23 6.25
CA ARG A 102 -0.93 21.49 7.24
C ARG A 102 0.45 21.73 6.64
N GLY A 103 0.57 21.82 5.31
CA GLY A 103 1.84 21.96 4.59
C GLY A 103 2.54 20.63 4.30
N GLY A 104 1.86 19.49 4.40
CA GLY A 104 2.40 18.16 4.15
C GLY A 104 3.01 17.95 2.76
N ALA A 105 4.10 17.19 2.68
CA ALA A 105 4.80 16.87 1.44
C ALA A 105 4.03 15.90 0.52
N HIS A 106 4.42 15.97 -0.77
CA HIS A 106 4.13 15.10 -1.93
C HIS A 106 4.13 13.57 -1.75
N TYR A 107 3.10 12.87 -1.26
CA TYR A 107 3.10 11.39 -1.28
C TYR A 107 1.87 10.81 -1.97
N SER A 108 2.08 9.82 -2.84
CA SER A 108 1.02 8.94 -3.34
C SER A 108 0.68 7.93 -2.25
N VAL A 109 -0.62 7.67 -2.07
CA VAL A 109 -1.14 6.66 -1.15
C VAL A 109 -1.80 5.53 -1.95
N ALA A 110 -1.28 4.33 -1.82
CA ALA A 110 -1.85 3.14 -2.39
C ALA A 110 -3.08 2.66 -1.61
N VAL A 111 -4.13 2.26 -2.32
CA VAL A 111 -5.37 1.71 -1.78
C VAL A 111 -5.67 0.38 -2.45
N ASN A 112 -5.83 -0.65 -1.63
CA ASN A 112 -6.20 -1.99 -2.07
C ASN A 112 -7.64 -2.03 -2.61
N VAL A 113 -7.81 -2.51 -3.84
CA VAL A 113 -9.11 -2.64 -4.52
C VAL A 113 -9.20 -3.99 -5.25
N PRO A 114 -10.27 -4.78 -5.02
CA PRO A 114 -10.53 -5.97 -5.83
C PRO A 114 -10.73 -5.61 -7.31
N PRO A 115 -10.15 -6.36 -8.25
CA PRO A 115 -10.36 -6.14 -9.68
C PRO A 115 -11.84 -6.03 -10.10
N SER A 116 -12.72 -6.84 -9.52
CA SER A 116 -14.16 -6.85 -9.76
C SER A 116 -14.83 -5.53 -9.35
N VAL A 117 -14.40 -4.92 -8.25
CA VAL A 117 -14.89 -3.62 -7.77
C VAL A 117 -14.37 -2.51 -8.68
N ALA A 118 -13.09 -2.52 -9.05
CA ALA A 118 -12.51 -1.55 -9.97
C ALA A 118 -13.19 -1.58 -11.36
N ALA A 119 -13.69 -2.75 -11.77
CA ALA A 119 -14.39 -2.95 -13.03
C ALA A 119 -15.88 -2.53 -13.01
N LEU A 120 -16.42 -2.11 -11.85
CA LEU A 120 -17.81 -1.66 -11.77
C LEU A 120 -18.05 -0.43 -12.66
N PRO A 121 -19.21 -0.34 -13.34
CA PRO A 121 -19.59 0.84 -14.09
C PRO A 121 -19.57 2.10 -13.20
N GLY A 122 -18.92 3.16 -13.66
CA GLY A 122 -18.82 4.43 -12.95
C GLY A 122 -17.81 4.45 -11.80
N PHE A 123 -17.06 3.37 -11.55
CA PHE A 123 -16.05 3.33 -10.48
C PHE A 123 -15.07 4.51 -10.59
N ALA A 124 -14.49 4.71 -11.77
CA ALA A 124 -13.50 5.76 -12.03
C ALA A 124 -14.10 7.17 -11.89
N ASP A 125 -15.35 7.37 -12.30
CA ASP A 125 -16.06 8.65 -12.14
C ASP A 125 -16.37 8.95 -10.67
N HIS A 126 -16.73 7.93 -9.89
CA HIS A 126 -16.99 8.06 -8.46
C HIS A 126 -15.69 8.37 -7.69
N MET A 127 -14.60 7.70 -8.02
CA MET A 127 -13.28 7.97 -7.43
C MET A 127 -12.81 9.40 -7.71
N ASP A 128 -13.01 9.87 -8.94
CA ASP A 128 -12.74 11.26 -9.35
C ASP A 128 -13.65 12.27 -8.63
N ALA A 129 -14.91 11.91 -8.36
CA ALA A 129 -15.81 12.71 -7.53
C ALA A 129 -15.34 12.81 -6.06
N ILE A 130 -14.85 11.71 -5.47
CA ILE A 130 -14.24 11.70 -4.13
C ILE A 130 -13.03 12.64 -4.11
N CYS A 131 -12.13 12.52 -5.09
CA CYS A 131 -10.95 13.38 -5.19
C CYS A 131 -11.32 14.86 -5.24
N ARG A 132 -12.30 15.23 -6.08
CA ARG A 132 -12.82 16.60 -6.15
C ARG A 132 -13.45 17.07 -4.85
N ALA A 133 -14.21 16.23 -4.16
CA ALA A 133 -14.88 16.59 -2.91
C ALA A 133 -13.89 16.99 -1.81
N HIS A 134 -12.73 16.32 -1.76
CA HIS A 134 -11.66 16.60 -0.78
C HIS A 134 -10.58 17.56 -1.30
N GLY A 135 -10.65 17.98 -2.57
CA GLY A 135 -9.65 18.86 -3.18
C GLY A 135 -8.28 18.19 -3.36
N VAL A 136 -8.24 16.87 -3.54
CA VAL A 136 -7.03 16.11 -3.84
C VAL A 136 -6.94 15.81 -5.34
N THR A 137 -5.72 15.73 -5.85
CA THR A 137 -5.46 15.34 -7.23
C THR A 137 -5.48 13.81 -7.34
N PRO A 138 -6.06 13.22 -8.40
CA PRO A 138 -6.15 11.76 -8.56
C PRO A 138 -4.80 11.02 -8.52
N ASP A 139 -3.70 11.69 -8.87
CA ASP A 139 -2.33 11.16 -8.77
C ASP A 139 -1.82 11.00 -7.32
N SER A 140 -2.57 11.52 -6.33
CA SER A 140 -2.30 11.30 -4.91
C SER A 140 -2.75 9.91 -4.45
N ILE A 141 -3.53 9.19 -5.27
CA ILE A 141 -4.04 7.85 -4.97
C ILE A 141 -3.56 6.88 -6.06
N GLU A 142 -2.99 5.76 -5.62
CA GLU A 142 -2.67 4.62 -6.48
C GLU A 142 -3.61 3.46 -6.12
N LEU A 143 -4.18 2.79 -7.11
CA LEU A 143 -5.03 1.63 -6.86
C LEU A 143 -4.20 0.36 -6.95
N GLU A 144 -4.09 -0.39 -5.86
CA GLU A 144 -3.46 -1.70 -5.83
C GLU A 144 -4.51 -2.76 -6.13
N LEU A 145 -4.40 -3.40 -7.29
CA LEU A 145 -5.29 -4.49 -7.67
C LEU A 145 -4.86 -5.77 -6.96
N LEU A 146 -5.71 -6.23 -6.04
CA LEU A 146 -5.47 -7.42 -5.21
C LEU A 146 -5.33 -8.70 -6.03
N GLU A 147 -4.46 -9.62 -5.59
CA GLU A 147 -4.25 -10.93 -6.22
C GLU A 147 -5.42 -11.92 -6.07
N SER A 148 -6.40 -11.60 -5.22
CA SER A 148 -7.52 -12.47 -4.88
C SER A 148 -8.42 -12.82 -6.07
N GLU A 149 -8.26 -12.10 -7.18
CA GLU A 149 -8.99 -12.34 -8.43
C GLU A 149 -8.02 -12.41 -9.61
N ASP A 150 -8.28 -13.35 -10.53
CA ASP A 150 -7.47 -13.54 -11.73
C ASP A 150 -7.71 -12.43 -12.75
N ILE A 151 -6.92 -11.36 -12.63
CA ILE A 151 -6.91 -10.21 -13.53
C ILE A 151 -6.68 -10.64 -14.99
N ALA A 152 -5.85 -11.65 -15.24
CA ALA A 152 -5.56 -12.11 -16.60
C ALA A 152 -6.79 -12.71 -17.29
N ARG A 153 -7.78 -13.17 -16.51
CA ARG A 153 -9.06 -13.70 -16.99
C ARG A 153 -10.18 -12.66 -17.05
N MET A 154 -9.87 -11.37 -16.85
CA MET A 154 -10.82 -10.27 -16.96
C MET A 154 -10.56 -9.44 -18.23
N PRO A 155 -11.24 -9.72 -19.35
CA PRO A 155 -10.98 -9.05 -20.63
C PRO A 155 -11.26 -7.54 -20.63
N SER A 156 -12.06 -7.06 -19.66
CA SER A 156 -12.36 -5.65 -19.47
C SER A 156 -11.22 -4.87 -18.82
N MET A 157 -10.32 -5.52 -18.08
CA MET A 157 -9.35 -4.85 -17.20
C MET A 157 -8.42 -3.87 -17.94
N PRO A 158 -7.86 -4.20 -19.14
CA PRO A 158 -7.06 -3.24 -19.90
C PRO A 158 -7.81 -1.91 -20.19
N LYS A 159 -9.12 -1.98 -20.48
CA LYS A 159 -9.94 -0.78 -20.72
C LYS A 159 -10.23 -0.01 -19.43
N VAL A 160 -10.49 -0.73 -18.34
CA VAL A 160 -10.72 -0.15 -17.01
C VAL A 160 -9.49 0.63 -16.54
N VAL A 161 -8.31 0.00 -16.58
CA VAL A 161 -7.04 0.62 -16.17
C VAL A 161 -6.71 1.82 -17.06
N ARG A 162 -6.93 1.73 -18.38
CA ARG A 162 -6.76 2.88 -19.27
C ARG A 162 -7.68 4.05 -18.90
N HIS A 163 -8.94 3.76 -18.59
CA HIS A 163 -9.90 4.80 -18.21
C HIS A 163 -9.53 5.47 -16.87
N LEU A 164 -9.02 4.70 -15.90
CA LEU A 164 -8.46 5.23 -14.65
C LEU A 164 -7.24 6.12 -14.91
N LYS A 165 -6.32 5.69 -15.78
CA LYS A 165 -5.16 6.48 -16.19
C LYS A 165 -5.53 7.77 -16.90
N ASP A 166 -6.56 7.76 -17.75
CA ASP A 166 -7.06 8.97 -18.44
C ASP A 166 -7.57 10.02 -17.43
N LYS A 167 -7.93 9.60 -16.20
CA LYS A 167 -8.29 10.48 -15.07
C LYS A 167 -7.11 10.83 -14.16
N GLY A 168 -5.90 10.36 -14.46
CA GLY A 168 -4.68 10.63 -13.68
C GLY A 168 -4.43 9.64 -12.54
N VAL A 169 -5.13 8.51 -12.50
CA VAL A 169 -4.99 7.50 -11.44
C VAL A 169 -3.94 6.46 -11.84
N SER A 170 -2.96 6.23 -10.97
CA SER A 170 -2.02 5.12 -11.16
C SER A 170 -2.65 3.80 -10.70
N VAL A 171 -2.30 2.71 -11.36
CA VAL A 171 -2.74 1.36 -10.99
C VAL A 171 -1.51 0.50 -10.79
N ALA A 172 -1.47 -0.19 -9.65
CA ALA A 172 -0.44 -1.12 -9.25
C ALA A 172 -0.95 -2.56 -9.33
N MET A 173 -0.05 -3.47 -9.69
CA MET A 173 -0.24 -4.91 -9.50
C MET A 173 0.33 -5.30 -8.14
N ASP A 174 -0.51 -5.87 -7.29
CA ASP A 174 -0.11 -6.35 -5.97
C ASP A 174 0.34 -7.82 -6.01
N ASP A 175 1.18 -8.22 -5.06
CA ASP A 175 1.59 -9.61 -4.83
C ASP A 175 2.10 -10.35 -6.11
N PHE A 176 2.92 -9.68 -6.94
CA PHE A 176 3.49 -10.32 -8.12
C PHE A 176 4.42 -11.47 -7.74
N GLY A 177 4.13 -12.67 -8.27
CA GLY A 177 4.88 -13.89 -7.98
C GLY A 177 4.10 -14.92 -7.15
N THR A 178 2.92 -14.56 -6.65
CA THR A 178 2.01 -15.43 -5.93
C THR A 178 0.65 -15.53 -6.63
N GLY A 179 -0.13 -16.57 -6.27
CA GLY A 179 -1.53 -16.70 -6.66
C GLY A 179 -1.81 -16.60 -8.17
N TYR A 180 -2.76 -15.72 -8.52
CA TYR A 180 -3.18 -15.43 -9.89
C TYR A 180 -2.40 -14.27 -10.54
N SER A 181 -1.58 -13.54 -9.78
CA SER A 181 -0.75 -12.42 -10.25
C SER A 181 0.42 -12.93 -11.09
N CYS A 182 0.14 -13.16 -12.38
CA CYS A 182 1.07 -13.78 -13.30
C CYS A 182 1.61 -12.84 -14.38
N LEU A 183 2.75 -13.23 -14.97
CA LEU A 183 3.40 -12.57 -16.11
C LEU A 183 2.44 -12.25 -17.26
N ALA A 184 1.38 -13.05 -17.45
CA ALA A 184 0.43 -12.87 -18.54
C ALA A 184 -0.39 -11.57 -18.40
N ALA A 185 -0.58 -11.05 -17.18
CA ALA A 185 -1.30 -9.80 -16.94
C ALA A 185 -0.46 -8.55 -17.26
N LEU A 186 0.88 -8.64 -17.19
CA LEU A 186 1.79 -7.51 -17.44
C LEU A 186 1.83 -7.05 -18.91
N GLY A 187 1.49 -7.93 -19.85
CA GLY A 187 1.48 -7.61 -21.28
C GLY A 187 0.32 -6.68 -21.68
N PRO A 188 -0.95 -7.06 -21.42
CA PRO A 188 -2.11 -6.30 -21.89
C PRO A 188 -2.50 -5.11 -20.99
N ILE A 189 -2.05 -5.08 -19.74
CA ILE A 189 -2.44 -4.04 -18.78
C ILE A 189 -1.26 -3.12 -18.54
N ASP A 190 -1.52 -1.82 -18.70
CA ASP A 190 -0.54 -0.77 -18.49
C ASP A 190 -0.47 -0.41 -17.00
N PHE A 191 0.30 -1.16 -16.21
CA PHE A 191 0.52 -0.86 -14.79
C PHE A 191 1.51 0.30 -14.59
N GLY A 192 1.28 1.13 -13.59
CA GLY A 192 2.24 2.15 -13.12
C GLY A 192 3.29 1.55 -12.19
N THR A 193 2.87 0.60 -11.36
CA THR A 193 3.68 -0.04 -10.32
C THR A 193 3.45 -1.54 -10.30
N VAL A 194 4.48 -2.32 -9.99
CA VAL A 194 4.38 -3.75 -9.70
C VAL A 194 5.06 -4.03 -8.37
N LYS A 195 4.30 -4.62 -7.43
CA LYS A 195 4.76 -5.02 -6.11
C LYS A 195 5.18 -6.48 -6.17
N ILE A 196 6.46 -6.74 -5.89
CA ILE A 196 7.04 -8.09 -5.86
C ILE A 196 6.72 -8.69 -4.50
N ALA A 197 5.99 -9.81 -4.51
CA ALA A 197 5.57 -10.51 -3.31
C ALA A 197 6.78 -10.95 -2.46
N LYS A 198 6.61 -10.93 -1.14
CA LYS A 198 7.66 -11.28 -0.16
C LYS A 198 8.22 -12.70 -0.37
N GLU A 199 7.43 -13.61 -0.91
CA GLU A 199 7.79 -15.01 -1.18
C GLU A 199 8.96 -15.10 -2.17
N LEU A 200 9.08 -14.15 -3.11
CA LEU A 200 10.21 -14.08 -4.04
C LEU A 200 11.48 -13.54 -3.37
N LEU A 201 11.35 -12.79 -2.27
CA LEU A 201 12.48 -12.27 -1.49
C LEU A 201 12.91 -13.21 -0.37
N ALA A 202 12.01 -14.05 0.16
CA ALA A 202 12.17 -14.78 1.41
C ALA A 202 13.53 -15.51 1.54
N GLU A 203 13.98 -16.16 0.46
CA GLU A 203 15.23 -16.95 0.43
C GLU A 203 16.44 -16.16 -0.08
N ALA A 204 16.25 -14.95 -0.61
CA ALA A 204 17.34 -14.07 -1.02
C ALA A 204 17.80 -13.18 0.17
N PRO A 205 19.11 -12.90 0.33
CA PRO A 205 20.22 -13.19 -0.58
C PRO A 205 20.91 -14.56 -0.41
N HIS A 206 20.42 -15.42 0.48
CA HIS A 206 21.15 -16.61 0.92
C HIS A 206 21.08 -17.78 -0.07
N CYS A 207 20.00 -17.89 -0.84
CA CYS A 207 19.80 -18.93 -1.84
C CYS A 207 20.19 -18.42 -3.25
N PRO A 208 21.23 -18.98 -3.91
CA PRO A 208 21.63 -18.55 -5.25
C PRO A 208 20.51 -18.61 -6.29
N ASN A 209 19.67 -19.64 -6.25
CA ASN A 209 18.54 -19.77 -7.17
C ASN A 209 17.48 -18.69 -6.93
N ALA A 210 17.17 -18.38 -5.67
CA ALA A 210 16.24 -17.29 -5.33
C ALA A 210 16.78 -15.93 -5.82
N CYS A 211 18.08 -15.68 -5.63
CA CYS A 211 18.74 -14.49 -6.15
C CYS A 211 18.63 -14.36 -7.68
N VAL A 212 18.83 -15.46 -8.42
CA VAL A 212 18.69 -15.47 -9.88
C VAL A 212 17.25 -15.20 -10.31
N VAL A 213 16.26 -15.84 -9.68
CA VAL A 213 14.84 -15.64 -10.00
C VAL A 213 14.44 -14.19 -9.73
N PHE A 214 14.71 -13.68 -8.54
CA PHE A 214 14.35 -12.33 -8.13
C PHE A 214 15.02 -11.26 -9.02
N SER A 215 16.33 -11.37 -9.27
CA SER A 215 17.04 -10.41 -10.13
C SER A 215 16.53 -10.44 -11.58
N SER A 216 16.11 -11.61 -12.08
CA SER A 216 15.48 -11.75 -13.40
C SER A 216 14.12 -11.05 -13.45
N VAL A 217 13.32 -11.18 -12.39
CA VAL A 217 12.04 -10.45 -12.25
C VAL A 217 12.28 -8.94 -12.23
N VAL A 218 13.20 -8.45 -11.40
CA VAL A 218 13.54 -7.02 -11.36
C VAL A 218 13.99 -6.51 -12.73
N ALA A 219 14.81 -7.28 -13.45
CA ALA A 219 15.26 -6.92 -14.79
C ALA A 219 14.11 -6.86 -15.80
N LEU A 220 13.16 -7.78 -15.73
CA LEU A 220 11.94 -7.76 -16.56
C LEU A 220 11.12 -6.50 -16.29
N LEU A 221 10.76 -6.25 -15.03
CA LEU A 221 9.94 -5.10 -14.63
C LEU A 221 10.62 -3.77 -15.00
N THR A 222 11.94 -3.70 -14.86
CA THR A 222 12.73 -2.55 -15.31
C THR A 222 12.59 -2.31 -16.81
N ARG A 223 12.57 -3.37 -17.64
CA ARG A 223 12.38 -3.27 -19.10
C ARG A 223 10.95 -2.88 -19.47
N LEU A 224 9.97 -3.28 -18.67
CA LEU A 224 8.58 -2.84 -18.79
C LEU A 224 8.37 -1.39 -18.36
N LYS A 225 9.38 -0.75 -17.74
CA LYS A 225 9.37 0.65 -17.28
C LYS A 225 8.28 0.94 -16.25
N VAL A 226 7.94 -0.07 -15.45
CA VAL A 226 7.07 0.08 -14.28
C VAL A 226 7.89 0.47 -13.06
N SER A 227 7.27 1.16 -12.10
CA SER A 227 7.83 1.29 -10.76
C SER A 227 7.83 -0.07 -10.08
N ILE A 228 8.87 -0.36 -9.30
CA ILE A 228 9.04 -1.65 -8.63
C ILE A 228 9.04 -1.41 -7.13
N VAL A 229 8.14 -2.09 -6.41
CA VAL A 229 8.14 -2.15 -4.96
C VAL A 229 8.44 -3.59 -4.56
N VAL A 230 9.34 -3.79 -3.60
CA VAL A 230 9.61 -5.12 -3.03
C VAL A 230 8.98 -5.19 -1.65
N GLU A 231 8.13 -6.19 -1.45
CA GLU A 231 7.41 -6.36 -0.19
C GLU A 231 8.10 -7.33 0.76
N GLY A 232 7.71 -7.25 2.03
CA GLY A 232 8.20 -8.15 3.07
C GLY A 232 9.70 -8.07 3.34
N VAL A 233 10.29 -6.87 3.25
CA VAL A 233 11.67 -6.67 3.73
C VAL A 233 11.69 -6.74 5.26
N GLU A 234 12.24 -7.84 5.79
CA GLU A 234 12.25 -8.16 7.23
C GLU A 234 13.64 -8.10 7.87
N THR A 235 14.70 -8.10 7.06
CA THR A 235 16.08 -8.10 7.56
C THR A 235 16.97 -7.03 6.93
N ALA A 236 18.02 -6.64 7.67
CA ALA A 236 19.07 -5.76 7.16
C ALA A 236 19.79 -6.35 5.95
N ALA A 237 19.97 -7.68 5.91
CA ALA A 237 20.59 -8.37 4.80
C ALA A 237 19.76 -8.26 3.51
N GLN A 238 18.43 -8.43 3.59
CA GLN A 238 17.53 -8.22 2.47
C GLN A 238 17.55 -6.77 1.98
N ALA A 239 17.46 -5.79 2.91
CA ALA A 239 17.52 -4.37 2.55
C ALA A 239 18.85 -4.02 1.86
N GLN A 240 19.98 -4.44 2.43
CA GLN A 240 21.29 -4.20 1.83
C GLN A 240 21.42 -4.85 0.44
N TRP A 241 20.85 -6.03 0.26
CA TRP A 241 20.88 -6.72 -1.02
C TRP A 241 20.01 -6.03 -2.08
N ILE A 242 18.79 -5.60 -1.73
CA ILE A 242 17.90 -4.87 -2.66
C ILE A 242 18.50 -3.51 -3.05
N ALA A 243 19.32 -2.89 -2.18
CA ALA A 243 19.95 -1.59 -2.44
C ALA A 243 20.85 -1.55 -3.70
N GLN A 244 21.22 -2.70 -4.27
CA GLN A 244 21.93 -2.76 -5.55
C GLN A 244 21.07 -2.27 -6.74
N TRP A 245 19.75 -2.18 -6.58
CA TRP A 245 18.80 -1.61 -7.55
C TRP A 245 18.26 -0.27 -7.04
N PRO A 246 18.90 0.88 -7.34
CA PRO A 246 18.55 2.18 -6.74
C PRO A 246 17.17 2.72 -7.17
N HIS A 247 16.60 2.18 -8.24
CA HIS A 247 15.25 2.52 -8.71
C HIS A 247 14.14 1.70 -8.03
N VAL A 248 14.49 0.67 -7.27
CA VAL A 248 13.54 -0.20 -6.57
C VAL A 248 13.17 0.42 -5.23
N LEU A 249 11.88 0.46 -4.95
CA LEU A 249 11.32 0.82 -3.65
C LEU A 249 11.12 -0.44 -2.81
N ALA A 250 11.01 -0.28 -1.49
CA ALA A 250 10.79 -1.40 -0.60
C ALA A 250 9.81 -1.07 0.52
N GLN A 251 9.11 -2.12 0.94
CA GLN A 251 8.17 -2.12 2.04
C GLN A 251 8.41 -3.35 2.92
N GLY A 252 8.30 -3.17 4.23
CA GLY A 252 8.45 -4.28 5.17
C GLY A 252 8.73 -3.80 6.59
N PHE A 253 8.58 -4.71 7.54
CA PHE A 253 8.68 -4.39 8.97
C PHE A 253 10.09 -4.00 9.42
N PHE A 254 11.12 -4.35 8.67
CA PHE A 254 12.46 -3.83 8.91
C PHE A 254 12.56 -2.32 8.68
N LEU A 255 11.77 -1.79 7.74
CA LEU A 255 11.80 -0.38 7.34
C LEU A 255 10.83 0.45 8.19
N ALA A 256 9.56 0.05 8.22
CA ALA A 256 8.54 0.68 9.04
C ALA A 256 7.36 -0.26 9.28
N ARG A 257 6.77 -0.16 10.47
CA ARG A 257 5.46 -0.76 10.76
C ARG A 257 4.33 0.20 10.38
N PRO A 258 3.12 -0.31 10.09
CA PRO A 258 1.94 0.52 9.90
C PRO A 258 1.69 1.43 11.11
N ALA A 259 1.37 2.70 10.87
CA ALA A 259 1.08 3.71 11.89
C ALA A 259 -0.27 4.39 11.60
N PHE A 260 -1.01 4.75 12.65
CA PHE A 260 -2.23 5.56 12.49
C PHE A 260 -1.87 7.03 12.25
N GLY A 261 -2.40 7.61 11.18
CA GLY A 261 -2.11 8.99 10.78
C GLY A 261 -0.83 9.13 9.95
N ILE A 262 -0.94 9.88 8.85
CA ILE A 262 0.15 10.14 7.89
C ILE A 262 1.39 10.75 8.56
N ASP A 263 1.21 11.61 9.56
CA ASP A 263 2.30 12.25 10.31
C ASP A 263 3.13 11.29 11.16
N ASN A 264 2.58 10.13 11.52
CA ASN A 264 3.29 9.12 12.30
C ASN A 264 4.06 8.13 11.42
N VAL A 265 3.96 8.23 10.09
CA VAL A 265 4.76 7.41 9.18
C VAL A 265 6.20 7.92 9.18
N PRO A 266 7.21 7.07 9.49
CA PRO A 266 8.60 7.49 9.53
C PRO A 266 9.01 8.13 8.20
N GLY A 267 9.60 9.34 8.28
CA GLY A 267 10.02 10.09 7.11
C GLY A 267 8.94 10.95 6.44
N ALA A 268 7.69 10.95 6.94
CA ALA A 268 6.67 11.91 6.52
C ALA A 268 7.08 13.33 6.92
N ARG A 269 7.07 14.26 5.95
CA ARG A 269 7.55 15.64 6.16
C ARG A 269 6.42 16.64 5.98
N ILE A 270 6.23 17.50 6.98
CA ILE A 270 5.57 18.79 6.77
C ILE A 270 6.60 19.69 6.08
N GLY A 271 6.27 20.20 4.91
CA GLY A 271 7.13 21.04 4.11
C GLY A 271 7.62 22.24 4.92
N ARG A 272 8.94 22.37 5.07
CA ARG A 272 9.56 23.70 4.98
C ARG A 272 9.62 24.04 3.50
N ALA A 273 9.27 25.29 3.15
CA ALA A 273 9.50 25.85 1.83
C ALA A 273 10.88 25.40 1.31
N MET A 274 10.92 24.91 0.07
CA MET A 274 12.15 24.45 -0.59
C MET A 274 13.16 25.60 -0.68
N THR A 275 13.94 25.84 0.38
CA THR A 275 15.21 26.54 0.23
C THR A 275 16.14 25.59 -0.49
N ARG A 276 16.32 25.80 -1.80
CA ARG A 276 17.38 25.21 -2.62
C ARG A 276 18.70 25.24 -1.84
N ARG A 277 19.05 24.16 -1.16
CA ARG A 277 20.41 23.97 -0.65
C ARG A 277 21.27 23.53 -1.82
N ARG A 278 22.18 24.42 -2.21
CA ARG A 278 23.28 24.17 -3.17
C ARG A 278 24.05 22.91 -2.72
N PRO A 279 24.48 22.03 -3.64
CA PRO A 279 25.19 20.81 -3.25
C PRO A 279 26.60 21.17 -2.79
N THR A 280 26.90 20.96 -1.51
CA THR A 280 28.26 20.92 -0.98
C THR A 280 28.85 19.53 -1.19
N ARG A 281 29.99 19.46 -1.86
CA ARG A 281 30.78 18.25 -2.15
C ARG A 281 31.30 17.58 -0.86
N ARG A 282 31.33 16.22 -0.89
CA ARG A 282 32.11 15.22 -0.09
C ARG A 282 31.72 15.10 1.40
N ASP A 283 31.71 13.94 2.09
CA ASP A 283 32.53 12.70 2.08
C ASP A 283 31.77 11.46 2.62
N GLY A 284 32.18 10.25 2.17
CA GLY A 284 32.16 8.97 2.91
C GLY A 284 30.86 8.12 2.96
N PRO A 285 30.93 6.77 2.96
CA PRO A 285 29.75 5.92 3.13
C PRO A 285 29.22 6.06 4.57
N ARG A 286 28.02 6.62 4.71
CA ARG A 286 27.31 6.69 5.99
C ARG A 286 26.60 5.36 6.23
N THR A 287 27.14 4.59 7.16
CA THR A 287 26.46 3.46 7.80
C THR A 287 25.13 3.93 8.39
N ILE A 288 24.08 3.19 8.04
CA ILE A 288 22.72 3.36 8.55
C ILE A 288 22.77 3.23 10.08
N ARG A 289 22.33 4.26 10.81
CA ARG A 289 21.88 4.09 12.20
C ARG A 289 20.40 3.75 12.13
N LEU A 290 20.11 2.45 12.12
CA LEU A 290 18.77 1.94 12.41
C LEU A 290 18.44 2.33 13.85
N ALA A 291 17.22 2.82 14.05
CA ALA A 291 16.73 3.14 15.38
C ALA A 291 16.66 1.84 16.19
N ASP A 292 17.40 1.79 17.30
CA ASP A 292 17.17 0.84 18.37
C ASP A 292 15.73 1.05 18.88
N ALA A 293 14.86 0.09 18.62
CA ALA A 293 13.55 -0.02 19.25
C ALA A 293 13.40 -1.43 19.80
N ALA A 294 13.55 -1.52 21.11
CA ALA A 294 13.10 -2.63 21.95
C ALA A 294 11.57 -2.69 22.01
#